data_AF-A0A925CPU0-F1
#
_entry.id   AF-A0A925CPU0-F1
#
_cell.length_a   1.000
_cell.length_b   1.000
_cell.length_c   1.000
_cell.angle_alpha   90.00
_cell.angle_beta   90.00
_cell.angle_gamma   90.00
#
_symmetry.space_group_name_H-M   'P 1'
#
loop_
_entity.id
_entity.type
_entity.pdbx_description
1 polymer ?
#
loop_
_entity_poly.entity_id
_entity_poly.type
_entity_poly.pdbx_seq_one_letter_code
_entity_poly.pdbx_strand_id
1 'polypeptide(L)'
;MSAFSVPTAVRLCRRIAVVLACVAPHALYAQTSVLPGQQASGPVIQSAGMSFKVDDPTFQIPAGHTFKALFIINAGGGDSVKVNELVTTMARYFNLHARNGIADDHVRGAAVFHGNGWPALLSDSSFVARFGGKGNPSKRLVEELVQHGATLILCGQTAGNRGIRREELLPGVKVAISAMSAVEYLQSEGYRLIPW
;
A
#
# COMPACT_ATOMS: atom_id res chain seq x y z
N MET A 1 58.37 8.94 -81.40
CA MET A 1 57.62 10.09 -80.87
C MET A 1 57.33 9.83 -79.41
N SER A 2 57.58 10.83 -78.59
CA SER A 2 58.05 10.74 -77.21
C SER A 2 57.01 10.33 -76.18
N ALA A 3 57.53 9.76 -75.10
CA ALA A 3 56.85 9.17 -73.96
C ALA A 3 56.57 10.17 -72.82
N PHE A 4 55.91 9.63 -71.79
CA PHE A 4 55.82 10.06 -70.38
C PHE A 4 54.68 10.99 -69.96
N SER A 5 53.63 10.37 -69.42
CA SER A 5 52.69 10.93 -68.44
C SER A 5 53.17 10.64 -67.01
N VAL A 6 53.19 11.65 -66.15
CA VAL A 6 53.50 11.59 -64.70
C VAL A 6 52.18 11.47 -63.87
N PRO A 7 52.20 11.29 -62.54
CA PRO A 7 51.76 10.09 -61.83
C PRO A 7 50.45 10.29 -61.05
N THR A 8 49.80 9.21 -60.61
CA THR A 8 48.71 9.33 -59.62
C THR A 8 49.11 8.61 -58.33
N ALA A 9 49.48 9.40 -57.32
CA ALA A 9 49.82 8.93 -55.99
C ALA A 9 48.56 8.45 -55.25
N VAL A 10 48.59 7.19 -54.82
CA VAL A 10 47.57 6.55 -53.98
C VAL A 10 47.63 7.14 -52.57
N ARG A 11 46.60 7.88 -52.15
CA ARG A 11 46.42 8.30 -50.75
C ARG A 11 45.70 7.18 -49.99
N LEU A 12 46.46 6.46 -49.15
CA LEU A 12 45.94 5.45 -48.22
C LEU A 12 45.25 6.16 -47.04
N CYS A 13 43.93 6.27 -47.09
CA CYS A 13 43.11 6.81 -46.00
C CYS A 13 42.86 5.70 -44.96
N ARG A 14 43.62 5.68 -43.86
CA ARG A 14 43.37 4.82 -42.69
C ARG A 14 42.01 5.19 -42.07
N ARG A 15 41.00 4.33 -42.22
CA ARG A 15 39.73 4.44 -41.48
C ARG A 15 39.94 3.87 -40.08
N ILE A 16 39.96 4.73 -39.07
CA ILE A 16 39.89 4.35 -37.65
C ILE A 16 38.42 3.99 -37.37
N ALA A 17 38.15 2.72 -37.08
CA ALA A 17 36.84 2.27 -36.62
C ALA A 17 36.70 2.58 -35.12
N VAL A 18 35.84 3.54 -34.77
CA VAL A 18 35.44 3.79 -33.39
C VAL A 18 34.34 2.80 -33.04
N VAL A 19 34.65 1.83 -32.17
CA VAL A 19 33.65 0.91 -31.59
C VAL A 19 32.92 1.67 -30.48
N LEU A 20 31.69 2.09 -30.76
CA LEU A 20 30.79 2.69 -29.77
C LEU A 20 30.25 1.56 -28.89
N ALA A 21 30.77 1.40 -27.68
CA ALA A 21 30.23 0.46 -26.70
C ALA A 21 28.88 1.00 -26.18
N CYS A 22 27.77 0.40 -26.63
CA CYS A 22 26.45 0.63 -26.06
C CYS A 22 26.41 0.10 -24.62
N VAL A 23 26.64 0.98 -23.64
CA VAL A 23 26.37 0.67 -22.24
C VAL A 23 24.86 0.75 -22.03
N ALA A 24 24.17 -0.40 -22.03
CA ALA A 24 22.76 -0.45 -21.67
C ALA A 24 22.59 0.01 -20.21
N PRO A 25 21.72 0.99 -19.93
CA PRO A 25 21.43 1.40 -18.57
C PRO A 25 20.77 0.24 -17.83
N HIS A 26 21.51 -0.39 -16.92
CA HIS A 26 20.95 -1.34 -15.98
C HIS A 26 20.03 -0.54 -15.07
N ALA A 27 18.72 -0.70 -15.24
CA ALA A 27 17.75 -0.17 -14.30
C ALA A 27 18.06 -0.76 -12.92
N LEU A 28 18.63 0.06 -12.04
CA LEU A 28 18.76 -0.25 -10.62
C LEU A 28 17.34 -0.36 -10.07
N TYR A 29 16.81 -1.58 -9.97
CA TYR A 29 15.63 -1.82 -9.15
C TYR A 29 16.03 -1.51 -7.72
N ALA A 30 15.44 -0.46 -7.14
CA ALA A 30 15.54 -0.18 -5.72
C ALA A 30 14.97 -1.38 -4.97
N GLN A 31 15.84 -2.26 -4.49
CA GLN A 31 15.46 -3.32 -3.57
C GLN A 31 15.08 -2.63 -2.27
N THR A 32 13.79 -2.60 -1.96
CA THR A 32 13.31 -2.24 -0.62
C THR A 32 14.01 -3.16 0.36
N SER A 33 14.89 -2.60 1.19
CA SER A 33 15.64 -3.35 2.19
C SER A 33 14.65 -3.96 3.18
N VAL A 34 14.43 -5.26 3.04
CA VAL A 34 13.72 -6.06 4.05
C VAL A 34 14.63 -6.10 5.27
N LEU A 35 14.15 -5.61 6.42
CA LEU A 35 14.92 -5.69 7.66
C LEU A 35 15.20 -7.18 7.97
N PRO A 36 16.36 -7.53 8.55
CA PRO A 36 16.64 -8.91 8.94
C PRO A 36 15.51 -9.49 9.80
N GLY A 37 14.96 -10.64 9.37
CA GLY A 37 13.83 -11.31 10.03
C GLY A 37 12.44 -10.80 9.64
N GLN A 38 12.32 -9.71 8.88
CA GLN A 38 11.03 -9.21 8.42
C GLN A 38 10.52 -10.08 7.29
N GLN A 39 9.26 -10.51 7.40
CA GLN A 39 8.63 -11.38 6.41
C GLN A 39 7.75 -10.55 5.46
N ALA A 40 7.80 -10.88 4.17
CA ALA A 40 6.92 -10.32 3.15
C ALA A 40 5.44 -10.56 3.52
N SER A 41 4.53 -9.64 3.17
CA SER A 41 3.09 -9.67 3.49
C SER A 41 2.41 -11.05 3.42
N GLY A 42 1.40 -11.28 4.27
CA GLY A 42 0.71 -12.56 4.47
C GLY A 42 0.80 -13.06 5.93
N PRO A 43 0.19 -14.20 6.29
CA PRO A 43 -0.54 -15.11 5.42
C PRO A 43 -2.01 -14.71 5.17
N VAL A 44 -2.54 -13.73 5.90
CA VAL A 44 -3.96 -13.33 5.79
C VAL A 44 -4.13 -12.29 4.70
N ILE A 45 -3.45 -11.15 4.85
CA ILE A 45 -3.49 -10.03 3.90
C ILE A 45 -2.20 -10.06 3.07
N GLN A 46 -2.31 -10.36 1.78
CA GLN A 46 -1.20 -10.55 0.85
C GLN A 46 -0.70 -9.23 0.25
N SER A 47 -1.57 -8.25 0.07
CA SER A 47 -1.22 -6.98 -0.60
C SER A 47 -0.32 -6.06 0.22
N ALA A 48 -0.36 -6.13 1.55
CA ALA A 48 0.46 -5.33 2.45
C ALA A 48 0.58 -5.96 3.84
N GLY A 49 1.31 -5.32 4.75
CA GLY A 49 1.40 -5.76 6.14
C GLY A 49 2.52 -6.74 6.43
N MET A 50 3.74 -6.44 5.95
CA MET A 50 4.96 -7.12 6.39
C MET A 50 5.07 -7.10 7.92
N SER A 51 5.46 -8.23 8.52
CA SER A 51 5.63 -8.37 9.97
C SER A 51 6.67 -9.44 10.28
N PHE A 52 6.89 -9.71 11.56
CA PHE A 52 7.85 -10.67 12.05
C PHE A 52 7.11 -11.79 12.80
N LYS A 53 7.64 -13.00 12.73
CA LYS A 53 7.40 -14.00 13.76
C LYS A 53 8.23 -13.64 14.99
N VAL A 54 7.63 -13.71 16.17
CA VAL A 54 8.30 -13.46 17.45
C VAL A 54 8.31 -14.79 18.21
N ASP A 55 9.46 -15.44 18.22
CA ASP A 55 9.67 -16.65 19.01
C ASP A 55 9.86 -16.27 20.49
N ASP A 56 9.28 -17.06 21.39
CA ASP A 56 9.36 -16.90 22.85
C ASP A 56 9.06 -15.48 23.38
N PRO A 57 7.86 -14.90 23.09
CA PRO A 57 7.51 -13.58 23.58
C PRO A 57 7.53 -13.53 25.11
N THR A 58 8.11 -12.49 25.72
CA THR A 58 8.17 -12.38 27.19
C THR A 58 6.92 -11.75 27.80
N PHE A 59 6.08 -11.11 26.97
CA PHE A 59 4.75 -10.65 27.34
C PHE A 59 3.71 -11.66 26.84
N GLN A 60 3.11 -12.39 27.78
CA GLN A 60 2.21 -13.51 27.47
C GLN A 60 0.76 -13.05 27.46
N ILE A 61 0.03 -13.45 26.42
CA ILE A 61 -1.41 -13.22 26.30
C ILE A 61 -2.12 -14.54 26.59
N PRO A 62 -3.16 -14.57 27.45
CA PRO A 62 -3.88 -15.80 27.74
C PRO A 62 -4.40 -16.49 26.49
N ALA A 63 -4.27 -17.82 26.44
CA ALA A 63 -4.80 -18.63 25.36
C ALA A 63 -6.31 -18.39 25.19
N GLY A 64 -6.78 -18.37 23.94
CA GLY A 64 -8.19 -18.14 23.63
C GLY A 64 -8.63 -16.67 23.65
N HIS A 65 -7.74 -15.71 23.92
CA HIS A 65 -8.09 -14.29 23.81
C HIS A 65 -8.53 -13.96 22.37
N THR A 66 -9.67 -13.27 22.24
CA THR A 66 -10.13 -12.70 20.98
C THR A 66 -9.74 -11.23 20.91
N PHE A 67 -8.96 -10.89 19.91
CA PHE A 67 -8.54 -9.52 19.68
C PHE A 67 -9.55 -8.78 18.80
N LYS A 68 -10.00 -7.61 19.27
CA LYS A 68 -10.84 -6.69 18.50
C LYS A 68 -10.15 -5.32 18.48
N ALA A 69 -9.54 -4.95 17.37
CA ALA A 69 -8.80 -3.70 17.22
C ALA A 69 -9.56 -2.65 16.39
N LEU A 70 -9.58 -1.42 16.89
CA LEU A 70 -10.10 -0.26 16.20
C LEU A 70 -8.94 0.67 15.80
N PHE A 71 -8.80 0.92 14.50
CA PHE A 71 -7.80 1.80 13.92
C PHE A 71 -8.40 3.13 13.49
N ILE A 72 -7.62 4.21 13.63
CA ILE A 72 -7.98 5.53 13.12
C ILE A 72 -7.15 5.85 11.89
N ILE A 73 -7.81 6.09 10.75
CA ILE A 73 -7.16 6.46 9.50
C ILE A 73 -7.48 7.93 9.23
N ASN A 74 -6.58 8.82 9.66
CA ASN A 74 -6.81 10.27 9.61
C ASN A 74 -5.84 11.03 8.70
N ALA A 75 -4.86 10.35 8.12
CA ALA A 75 -3.78 10.91 7.31
C ALA A 75 -3.45 10.03 6.09
N GLY A 76 -2.48 10.45 5.27
CA GLY A 76 -1.96 9.67 4.15
C GLY A 76 -2.82 9.66 2.88
N GLY A 77 -3.71 10.64 2.71
CA GLY A 77 -4.58 10.74 1.54
C GLY A 77 -3.97 11.49 0.36
N GLY A 78 -4.30 11.06 -0.85
CA GLY A 78 -4.02 11.76 -2.12
C GLY A 78 -2.68 11.43 -2.78
N ASP A 79 -1.84 10.59 -2.18
CA ASP A 79 -0.65 10.06 -2.85
C ASP A 79 -1.09 9.05 -3.93
N SER A 80 -0.73 9.31 -5.19
CA SER A 80 -1.12 8.48 -6.33
C SER A 80 -0.15 7.31 -6.60
N VAL A 81 0.89 7.17 -5.78
CA VAL A 81 1.94 6.15 -5.90
C VAL A 81 1.93 5.23 -4.68
N LYS A 82 1.83 5.78 -3.47
CA LYS A 82 1.98 5.03 -2.22
C LYS A 82 0.63 4.60 -1.64
N VAL A 83 0.60 3.36 -1.14
CA VAL A 83 -0.49 2.86 -0.29
C VAL A 83 -0.54 3.68 1.00
N ASN A 84 -1.73 3.90 1.55
CA ASN A 84 -1.89 4.56 2.83
C ASN A 84 -1.26 3.72 3.96
N GLU A 85 -0.22 4.26 4.61
CA GLU A 85 0.56 3.54 5.63
C GLU A 85 -0.26 3.12 6.85
N LEU A 86 -1.28 3.89 7.24
CA LEU A 86 -2.15 3.51 8.37
C LEU A 86 -3.05 2.32 8.01
N VAL A 87 -3.45 2.20 6.74
CA VAL A 87 -4.16 1.00 6.25
C VAL A 87 -3.20 -0.19 6.19
N THR A 88 -1.93 0.03 5.82
CA THR A 88 -0.87 -0.99 5.90
C THR A 88 -0.64 -1.48 7.34
N THR A 89 -0.75 -0.62 8.35
CA THR A 89 -0.69 -1.02 9.77
C THR A 89 -1.81 -1.99 10.13
N MET A 90 -3.03 -1.76 9.66
CA MET A 90 -4.14 -2.70 9.86
C MET A 90 -3.88 -4.05 9.18
N ALA A 91 -3.31 -4.06 7.97
CA ALA A 91 -2.89 -5.29 7.30
C ALA A 91 -1.87 -6.07 8.13
N ARG A 92 -0.87 -5.36 8.67
CA ARG A 92 0.16 -5.93 9.56
C ARG A 92 -0.47 -6.57 10.79
N TYR A 93 -1.52 -5.97 11.35
CA TYR A 93 -2.22 -6.51 12.50
C TYR A 93 -2.81 -7.89 12.24
N PHE A 94 -3.50 -8.12 11.12
CA PHE A 94 -3.98 -9.48 10.78
C PHE A 94 -2.81 -10.46 10.58
N ASN A 95 -1.83 -10.04 9.79
CA ASN A 95 -0.69 -10.88 9.43
C ASN A 95 0.17 -11.28 10.63
N LEU A 96 0.43 -10.34 11.56
CA LEU A 96 1.26 -10.64 12.73
C LEU A 96 0.57 -11.61 13.68
N HIS A 97 -0.76 -11.56 13.84
CA HIS A 97 -1.45 -12.49 14.73
C HIS A 97 -1.42 -13.91 14.15
N ALA A 98 -1.74 -14.05 12.85
CA ALA A 98 -1.70 -15.34 12.18
C ALA A 98 -0.28 -15.96 12.18
N ARG A 99 0.77 -15.15 11.91
CA ARG A 99 2.17 -15.62 11.98
C ARG A 99 2.59 -16.12 13.36
N ASN A 100 1.97 -15.60 14.40
CA ASN A 100 2.25 -15.97 15.79
C ASN A 100 1.20 -16.96 16.35
N GLY A 101 0.51 -17.69 15.46
CA GLY A 101 -0.32 -18.84 15.82
C GLY A 101 -1.71 -18.50 16.35
N ILE A 102 -2.15 -17.24 16.26
CA ILE A 102 -3.52 -16.86 16.61
C ILE A 102 -4.42 -17.19 15.42
N ALA A 103 -5.48 -17.95 15.66
CA ALA A 103 -6.46 -18.32 14.64
C ALA A 103 -7.17 -17.08 14.08
N ASP A 104 -7.47 -17.09 12.77
CA ASP A 104 -8.09 -15.95 12.07
C ASP A 104 -9.45 -15.56 12.69
N ASP A 105 -10.21 -16.53 13.21
CA ASP A 105 -11.48 -16.31 13.89
C ASP A 105 -11.32 -15.68 15.28
N HIS A 106 -10.11 -15.52 15.81
CA HIS A 106 -9.80 -14.78 17.04
C HIS A 106 -9.30 -13.35 16.78
N VAL A 107 -9.21 -12.91 15.53
CA VAL A 107 -8.74 -11.56 15.17
C VAL A 107 -9.84 -10.79 14.44
N ARG A 108 -10.16 -9.59 14.93
CA ARG A 108 -11.15 -8.68 14.32
C ARG A 108 -10.55 -7.29 14.20
N GLY A 109 -10.71 -6.69 13.03
CA GLY A 109 -10.27 -5.32 12.76
C GLY A 109 -11.43 -4.44 12.31
N ALA A 110 -11.50 -3.23 12.86
CA ALA A 110 -12.31 -2.14 12.33
C ALA A 110 -11.43 -0.91 12.12
N ALA A 111 -11.70 -0.12 11.09
CA ALA A 111 -11.01 1.13 10.83
C ALA A 111 -12.00 2.25 10.56
N VAL A 112 -11.81 3.38 11.25
CA VAL A 112 -12.61 4.59 11.08
C VAL A 112 -11.78 5.64 10.36
N PHE A 113 -12.24 6.06 9.19
CA PHE A 113 -11.58 7.00 8.31
C PHE A 113 -12.18 8.39 8.51
N HIS A 114 -11.33 9.36 8.81
CA HIS A 114 -11.70 10.78 8.88
C HIS A 114 -10.52 11.66 8.44
N GLY A 115 -10.60 12.98 8.66
CA GLY A 115 -9.50 13.89 8.33
C GLY A 115 -9.08 13.77 6.85
N ASN A 116 -7.84 13.35 6.62
CA ASN A 116 -7.28 13.08 5.29
C ASN A 116 -7.10 11.59 4.96
N GLY A 117 -7.73 10.67 5.69
CA GLY A 117 -7.65 9.23 5.39
C GLY A 117 -8.61 8.76 4.28
N TRP A 118 -9.68 9.52 4.02
CA TRP A 118 -10.76 9.16 3.09
C TRP A 118 -10.33 8.81 1.65
N PRO A 119 -9.24 9.35 1.05
CA PRO A 119 -8.89 9.02 -0.33
C PRO A 119 -8.60 7.54 -0.55
N ALA A 120 -8.12 6.84 0.49
CA ALA A 120 -7.83 5.41 0.43
C ALA A 120 -9.09 4.56 0.13
N LEU A 121 -10.29 5.09 0.39
CA LEU A 121 -11.56 4.39 0.24
C LEU A 121 -12.22 4.58 -1.13
N LEU A 122 -11.65 5.40 -2.02
CA LEU A 122 -12.27 5.71 -3.31
C LEU A 122 -12.08 4.57 -4.33
N SER A 123 -13.04 4.45 -5.25
CA SER A 123 -12.83 3.72 -6.51
C SER A 123 -11.68 4.32 -7.31
N ASP A 124 -11.10 3.55 -8.24
CA ASP A 124 -10.02 4.05 -9.11
C ASP A 124 -10.46 5.30 -9.89
N SER A 125 -11.66 5.27 -10.48
CA SER A 125 -12.19 6.40 -11.26
C SER A 125 -12.34 7.66 -10.40
N SER A 126 -12.88 7.53 -9.18
CA SER A 126 -13.09 8.65 -8.28
C SER A 126 -11.78 9.21 -7.73
N PHE A 127 -10.79 8.33 -7.49
CA PHE A 127 -9.46 8.73 -7.08
C PHE A 127 -8.74 9.49 -8.20
N VAL A 128 -8.69 8.91 -9.41
CA VAL A 128 -8.03 9.51 -10.57
C VAL A 128 -8.63 10.86 -10.93
N ALA A 129 -9.96 10.99 -10.86
CA ALA A 129 -10.63 12.26 -11.10
C ALA A 129 -10.19 13.39 -10.14
N ARG A 130 -9.75 13.05 -8.93
CA ARG A 130 -9.37 14.02 -7.89
C ARG A 130 -7.85 14.24 -7.79
N PHE A 131 -7.06 13.21 -8.03
CA PHE A 131 -5.61 13.20 -7.75
C PHE A 131 -4.74 12.80 -8.95
N GLY A 132 -5.35 12.40 -10.07
CA GLY A 132 -4.65 11.84 -11.23
C GLY A 132 -4.06 10.44 -10.95
N GLY A 133 -3.06 10.07 -11.74
CA GLY A 133 -2.40 8.76 -11.63
C GLY A 133 -3.15 7.63 -12.35
N LYS A 134 -2.81 6.38 -12.01
CA LYS A 134 -3.33 5.18 -12.69
C LYS A 134 -4.53 4.52 -11.97
N GLY A 135 -4.79 4.92 -10.72
CA GLY A 135 -5.80 4.31 -9.85
C GLY A 135 -5.57 4.68 -8.40
N ASN A 136 -6.42 4.19 -7.51
CA ASN A 136 -6.22 4.33 -6.07
C ASN A 136 -5.17 3.29 -5.62
N PRO A 137 -3.96 3.70 -5.18
CA PRO A 137 -2.93 2.74 -4.78
C PRO A 137 -3.37 1.85 -3.60
N SER A 138 -4.29 2.32 -2.75
CA SER A 138 -4.79 1.57 -1.60
C SER A 138 -5.94 0.61 -1.92
N LYS A 139 -6.50 0.64 -3.14
CA LYS A 139 -7.70 -0.12 -3.50
C LYS A 139 -7.56 -1.60 -3.20
N ARG A 140 -6.50 -2.25 -3.71
CA ARG A 140 -6.28 -3.68 -3.55
C ARG A 140 -6.26 -4.09 -2.07
N LEU A 141 -5.60 -3.27 -1.24
CA LEU A 141 -5.50 -3.53 0.19
C LEU A 141 -6.86 -3.35 0.90
N VAL A 142 -7.60 -2.30 0.56
CA VAL A 142 -8.94 -2.05 1.11
C VAL A 142 -9.90 -3.18 0.77
N GLU A 143 -9.92 -3.62 -0.49
CA GLU A 143 -10.76 -4.73 -0.95
C GLU A 143 -10.41 -6.04 -0.23
N GLU A 144 -9.12 -6.35 -0.08
CA GLU A 144 -8.66 -7.54 0.63
C GLU A 144 -9.02 -7.50 2.13
N LEU A 145 -8.85 -6.35 2.79
CA LEU A 145 -9.27 -6.18 4.18
C LEU A 145 -10.77 -6.45 4.35
N VAL A 146 -11.62 -5.92 3.46
CA VAL A 146 -13.07 -6.18 3.47
C VAL A 146 -13.37 -7.66 3.25
N GLN A 147 -12.68 -8.31 2.31
CA GLN A 147 -12.83 -9.76 2.03
C GLN A 147 -12.50 -10.62 3.26
N HIS A 148 -11.52 -10.21 4.06
CA HIS A 148 -11.14 -10.86 5.32
C HIS A 148 -11.94 -10.37 6.54
N GLY A 149 -13.09 -9.72 6.32
CA GLY A 149 -14.04 -9.38 7.38
C GLY A 149 -13.70 -8.11 8.17
N ALA A 150 -12.75 -7.30 7.72
CA ALA A 150 -12.50 -6.00 8.32
C ALA A 150 -13.70 -5.05 8.10
N THR A 151 -14.06 -4.29 9.14
CA THR A 151 -15.10 -3.26 9.04
C THR A 151 -14.48 -1.90 8.78
N LEU A 152 -14.66 -1.35 7.58
CA LEU A 152 -14.12 -0.04 7.19
C LEU A 152 -15.23 1.00 7.13
N ILE A 153 -15.07 2.10 7.87
CA ILE A 153 -16.13 3.10 8.07
C ILE A 153 -15.60 4.50 7.76
N LEU A 154 -16.21 5.19 6.80
CA LEU A 154 -15.98 6.60 6.54
C LEU A 154 -16.84 7.48 7.45
N CYS A 155 -16.22 8.52 8.02
CA CYS A 155 -16.90 9.61 8.70
C CYS A 155 -17.80 10.40 7.73
N GLY A 156 -19.11 10.42 7.97
CA GLY A 156 -20.09 11.16 7.16
C GLY A 156 -19.85 12.67 7.13
N GLN A 157 -19.37 13.26 8.24
CA GLN A 157 -18.99 14.68 8.27
C GLN A 157 -17.79 14.96 7.35
N THR A 158 -16.80 14.05 7.33
CA THR A 158 -15.70 14.12 6.35
C THR A 158 -16.22 13.97 4.93
N ALA A 159 -17.11 13.00 4.68
CA ALA A 159 -17.70 12.80 3.35
C ALA A 159 -18.43 14.04 2.84
N GLY A 160 -19.27 14.65 3.67
CA GLY A 160 -19.96 15.90 3.36
C GLY A 160 -19.00 17.04 3.06
N ASN A 161 -18.02 17.29 3.95
CA ASN A 161 -17.03 18.36 3.78
C ASN A 161 -16.12 18.17 2.55
N ARG A 162 -15.98 16.93 2.05
CA ARG A 162 -15.14 16.60 0.89
C ARG A 162 -15.95 16.33 -0.38
N GLY A 163 -17.29 16.45 -0.31
CA GLY A 163 -18.19 16.19 -1.43
C GLY A 163 -18.07 14.77 -1.97
N ILE A 164 -17.99 13.76 -1.10
CA ILE A 164 -17.87 12.34 -1.49
C ILE A 164 -19.25 11.72 -1.52
N ARG A 165 -19.64 11.14 -2.67
CA ARG A 165 -20.87 10.33 -2.79
C ARG A 165 -20.58 8.86 -2.48
N ARG A 166 -21.61 8.11 -2.09
CA ARG A 166 -21.45 6.69 -1.69
C ARG A 166 -20.95 5.83 -2.85
N GLU A 167 -21.36 6.15 -4.07
CA GLU A 167 -21.01 5.43 -5.29
C GLU A 167 -19.55 5.66 -5.70
N GLU A 168 -18.88 6.65 -5.11
CA GLU A 168 -17.45 6.89 -5.30
C GLU A 168 -16.57 5.98 -4.44
N LEU A 169 -17.15 5.27 -3.46
CA LEU A 169 -16.44 4.42 -2.51
C LEU A 169 -16.28 2.99 -3.05
N LEU A 170 -15.25 2.32 -2.57
CA LEU A 170 -15.03 0.89 -2.82
C LEU A 170 -16.16 0.05 -2.18
N PRO A 171 -16.55 -1.08 -2.81
CA PRO A 171 -17.56 -1.97 -2.25
C PRO A 171 -17.23 -2.42 -0.81
N GLY A 172 -18.26 -2.49 0.03
CA GLY A 172 -18.13 -2.91 1.44
C GLY A 172 -17.72 -1.81 2.42
N VAL A 173 -17.30 -0.63 1.94
CA VAL A 173 -17.06 0.54 2.79
C VAL A 173 -18.38 1.08 3.33
N LYS A 174 -18.47 1.26 4.64
CA LYS A 174 -19.64 1.84 5.32
C LYS A 174 -19.46 3.34 5.53
N VAL A 175 -20.56 4.06 5.72
CA VAL A 175 -20.53 5.49 6.08
C VAL A 175 -21.34 5.68 7.37
N ALA A 176 -20.69 6.21 8.41
CA ALA A 176 -21.34 6.56 9.67
C ALA A 176 -21.73 8.04 9.71
N ILE A 177 -22.59 8.45 10.66
CA ILE A 177 -22.92 9.88 10.86
C ILE A 177 -21.68 10.72 11.18
N SER A 178 -20.73 10.16 11.94
CA SER A 178 -19.44 10.76 12.26
C SER A 178 -18.43 9.67 12.64
N ALA A 179 -17.13 10.00 12.57
CA ALA A 179 -16.09 9.14 13.14
C ALA A 179 -16.27 8.95 14.65
N MET A 180 -16.66 10.01 15.37
CA MET A 180 -16.83 9.97 16.82
C MET A 180 -17.85 8.91 17.24
N SER A 181 -19.03 8.91 16.60
CA SER A 181 -20.09 7.94 16.89
C SER A 181 -19.71 6.51 16.50
N ALA A 182 -18.98 6.33 15.39
CA ALA A 182 -18.50 5.01 14.99
C ALA A 182 -17.46 4.46 15.98
N VAL A 183 -16.55 5.30 16.45
CA VAL A 183 -15.52 4.95 17.44
C VAL A 183 -16.16 4.60 18.78
N GLU A 184 -17.09 5.43 19.26
CA GLU A 184 -17.84 5.17 20.49
C GLU A 184 -18.54 3.81 20.44
N TYR A 185 -19.33 3.58 19.38
CA TYR A 185 -20.07 2.32 19.21
C TYR A 185 -19.14 1.11 19.10
N LEU A 186 -18.07 1.18 18.30
CA LEU A 186 -17.14 0.05 18.19
C LEU A 186 -16.49 -0.28 19.54
N GLN A 187 -16.19 0.74 20.35
CA GLN A 187 -15.66 0.51 21.69
C GLN A 187 -16.68 -0.12 22.65
N SER A 188 -17.97 0.23 22.56
CA SER A 188 -19.02 -0.47 23.33
C SER A 188 -19.17 -1.92 22.89
N GLU A 189 -18.89 -2.22 21.62
CA GLU A 189 -18.81 -3.58 21.08
C GLU A 189 -17.51 -4.31 21.43
N GLY A 190 -16.67 -3.74 22.30
CA GLY A 190 -15.44 -4.37 22.79
C GLY A 190 -14.24 -4.23 21.86
N TYR A 191 -14.32 -3.45 20.78
CA TYR A 191 -13.10 -3.06 20.05
C TYR A 191 -12.25 -2.12 20.91
N ARG A 192 -10.93 -2.28 20.84
CA ARG A 192 -9.96 -1.45 21.55
C ARG A 192 -9.24 -0.55 20.57
N LEU A 193 -9.22 0.74 20.88
CA LEU A 193 -8.54 1.75 20.07
C LEU A 193 -7.02 1.48 20.05
N ILE A 194 -6.47 1.38 18.85
CA ILE A 194 -5.03 1.40 18.57
C ILE A 194 -4.72 2.76 17.93
N PRO A 195 -4.07 3.70 18.65
CA PRO A 195 -3.90 5.07 18.20
C PRO A 195 -2.73 5.32 17.24
N TRP A 196 -2.04 4.28 16.75
CA TRP A 196 -0.85 4.38 15.88
C TRP A 196 -0.97 3.56 14.60
#